data_AF-A0A8R1EH55-F1
#
_entry.id   AF-A0A8R1EH55-F1
#
_cell.length_a   1.000
_cell.length_b   1.000
_cell.length_c   1.000
_cell.angle_alpha   90.00
_cell.angle_beta   90.00
_cell.angle_gamma   90.00
#
_symmetry.space_group_name_H-M   'P 1'
#
loop_
_entity.id
_entity.type
_entity.pdbx_description
1 polymer ?
#
loop_
_entity_poly.entity_id
_entity_poly.type
_entity_poly.pdbx_seq_one_letter_code
_entity_poly.pdbx_strand_id
1 'polypeptide(L)'
;MPPNANHIDQEGASFVSFKLVEDHVFQEDRLIEALKAPGNVPGCSAARNISDNIADLNAQIASNRKGIALITSLIEEYSLEVVHAYMRHIQNTAELCVRDMLKRVGGEVLKKTGQSRLVGEDFMDDGTVIKLTVDIDAED
;
A
#
# COMPACT_ATOMS: atom_id res chain seq x y z
N MET A 1 0.90 15.74 8.07
CA MET A 1 -0.10 16.36 7.17
C MET A 1 -0.37 17.79 7.63
N PRO A 2 -0.59 18.75 6.71
CA PRO A 2 -1.07 20.07 7.06
C PRO A 2 -2.52 20.00 7.59
N PRO A 3 -2.79 20.35 8.86
CA PRO A 3 -4.08 20.09 9.52
C PRO A 3 -5.25 20.94 9.01
N ASN A 4 -4.95 22.00 8.25
CA ASN A 4 -5.94 22.92 7.70
C ASN A 4 -6.14 22.72 6.19
N ALA A 5 -5.59 21.64 5.61
CA ALA A 5 -5.82 21.31 4.22
C ALA A 5 -7.28 20.86 4.02
N ASN A 6 -7.96 21.50 3.07
CA ASN A 6 -9.32 21.17 2.66
C ASN A 6 -9.38 20.72 1.19
N HIS A 7 -8.22 20.67 0.52
CA HIS A 7 -8.06 20.19 -0.84
C HIS A 7 -6.74 19.45 -0.99
N ILE A 8 -6.71 18.42 -1.84
CA ILE A 8 -5.54 17.54 -2.01
C ILE A 8 -4.27 18.31 -2.40
N ASP A 9 -4.42 19.39 -3.19
CA ASP A 9 -3.28 20.22 -3.64
C ASP A 9 -2.57 20.92 -2.47
N GLN A 10 -3.24 21.04 -1.31
CA GLN A 10 -2.69 21.64 -0.10
C GLN A 10 -1.89 20.64 0.75
N GLU A 11 -1.93 19.34 0.41
CA GLU A 11 -1.25 18.28 1.16
C GLU A 11 0.20 18.05 0.71
N GLY A 12 0.66 18.78 -0.31
CA GLY A 12 2.02 18.75 -0.81
C GLY A 12 2.15 17.98 -2.12
N ALA A 13 3.32 17.36 -2.34
CA ALA A 13 3.59 16.66 -3.59
C ALA A 13 2.83 15.34 -3.63
N SER A 14 1.94 15.18 -4.61
CA SER A 14 1.12 14.00 -4.80
C SER A 14 1.47 13.30 -6.11
N PHE A 15 1.57 11.98 -6.06
CA PHE A 15 1.95 11.14 -7.20
C PHE A 15 0.98 9.98 -7.31
N VAL A 16 0.34 9.82 -8.47
CA VAL A 16 -0.34 8.55 -8.79
C VAL A 16 0.71 7.48 -9.08
N SER A 17 1.71 7.82 -9.89
CA SER A 17 2.87 7.00 -10.21
C SER A 17 4.01 7.89 -10.69
N PHE A 18 5.24 7.57 -10.33
CA PHE A 18 6.43 8.31 -10.75
C PHE A 18 7.54 7.32 -11.11
N LYS A 19 8.07 7.40 -12.33
CA LYS A 19 9.18 6.54 -12.78
C LYS A 19 10.48 7.02 -12.14
N LEU A 20 10.78 6.45 -10.97
CA LEU A 20 11.88 6.89 -10.11
C LEU A 20 13.26 6.49 -10.64
N VAL A 21 13.35 5.32 -11.27
CA VAL A 21 14.58 4.79 -11.86
C VAL A 21 14.30 4.39 -13.31
N GLU A 22 15.13 4.87 -14.22
CA GLU A 22 15.06 4.58 -15.64
C GLU A 22 16.46 4.15 -16.11
N ASP A 23 16.56 2.99 -16.75
CA ASP A 23 17.84 2.41 -17.22
C ASP A 23 18.94 2.40 -16.15
N HIS A 24 18.57 2.00 -14.93
CA HIS A 24 19.43 1.97 -13.73
C HIS A 24 19.89 3.35 -13.21
N VAL A 25 19.36 4.46 -13.75
CA VAL A 25 19.66 5.83 -13.33
C VAL A 25 18.51 6.39 -12.49
N PHE A 26 18.84 6.84 -11.27
CA PHE A 26 17.89 7.53 -10.40
C PHE A 26 17.56 8.93 -10.98
N GLN A 27 16.26 9.19 -11.19
CA GLN A 27 15.75 10.41 -11.80
C GLN A 27 15.62 11.54 -10.76
N GLU A 28 16.72 11.85 -10.08
CA GLU A 28 16.72 12.75 -8.92
C GLU A 28 16.26 14.16 -9.26
N ASP A 29 16.78 14.77 -10.33
CA ASP A 29 16.39 16.13 -10.73
C ASP A 29 14.88 16.25 -11.02
N ARG A 30 14.34 15.29 -11.79
CA ARG A 30 12.90 15.22 -12.10
C ARG A 30 12.06 15.04 -10.84
N LEU A 31 12.55 14.26 -9.88
CA LEU A 31 11.88 14.07 -8.60
C LEU A 31 11.91 15.37 -7.78
N ILE A 32 13.06 16.04 -7.70
CA ILE A 32 13.22 17.31 -6.99
C ILE A 32 12.27 18.36 -7.56
N GLU A 33 12.18 18.47 -8.89
CA GLU A 33 11.23 19.36 -9.55
C GLU A 33 9.78 19.05 -9.15
N ALA A 34 9.40 17.77 -9.19
CA ALA A 34 8.05 17.35 -8.81
C ALA A 34 7.75 17.59 -7.32
N LEU A 35 8.72 17.36 -6.43
CA LEU A 35 8.62 17.67 -5.00
C LEU A 35 8.50 19.17 -4.71
N LYS A 36 9.04 20.02 -5.60
CA LYS A 36 8.94 21.49 -5.50
C LYS A 36 7.65 22.06 -6.12
N ALA A 37 7.05 21.36 -7.09
CA ALA A 37 5.88 21.84 -7.83
C ALA A 37 4.71 22.37 -6.97
N PRO A 38 4.34 21.78 -5.82
CA PRO A 38 3.28 22.31 -4.96
C PRO A 38 3.54 23.72 -4.43
N GLY A 39 4.81 24.13 -4.33
CA GLY A 39 5.18 25.49 -3.91
C GLY A 39 4.75 26.58 -4.89
N ASN A 40 4.34 26.22 -6.11
CA ASN A 40 3.81 27.15 -7.10
C ASN A 40 2.32 27.43 -6.92
N VAL A 41 1.63 26.67 -6.05
CA VAL A 41 0.20 26.86 -5.77
C VAL A 41 0.04 27.91 -4.65
N PRO A 42 -0.79 28.95 -4.83
CA PRO A 42 -1.00 29.98 -3.81
C PRO A 42 -1.42 29.37 -2.46
N GLY A 43 -0.72 29.78 -1.40
CA GLY A 43 -0.99 29.28 -0.03
C GLY A 43 -0.41 27.89 0.26
N CYS A 44 0.29 27.26 -0.69
CA CYS A 44 0.97 25.98 -0.49
C CYS A 44 2.47 26.16 -0.35
N SER A 45 3.15 25.10 0.12
CA SER A 45 4.61 25.09 0.27
C SER A 45 5.22 23.90 -0.46
N ALA A 46 6.42 24.08 -1.01
CA ALA A 46 7.22 22.99 -1.55
C ALA A 46 7.65 22.01 -0.45
N ALA A 47 8.10 20.81 -0.85
CA ALA A 47 8.73 19.88 0.07
C ALA A 47 9.88 20.55 0.84
N ARG A 48 9.85 20.44 2.16
CA ARG A 48 10.76 21.17 3.06
C ARG A 48 12.09 20.45 3.30
N ASN A 49 12.08 19.12 3.24
CA ASN A 49 13.23 18.29 3.58
C ASN A 49 13.55 17.30 2.46
N ILE A 50 13.84 17.86 1.29
CA ILE A 50 14.04 17.10 0.05
C ILE A 50 15.21 16.10 0.18
N SER A 51 16.27 16.45 0.92
CA SER A 51 17.40 15.55 1.17
C SER A 51 16.97 14.26 1.87
N ASP A 52 16.10 14.37 2.88
CA ASP A 52 15.61 13.20 3.61
C ASP A 52 14.67 12.38 2.74
N ASN A 53 13.81 13.04 1.95
CA ASN A 53 12.98 12.34 0.97
C ASN A 53 13.82 11.55 -0.04
N ILE A 54 14.91 12.14 -0.53
CA ILE A 54 15.86 11.46 -1.42
C ILE A 54 16.55 10.31 -0.72
N ALA A 55 16.99 10.48 0.53
CA ALA A 55 17.63 9.43 1.30
C ALA A 55 16.70 8.21 1.51
N ASP A 56 15.45 8.46 1.88
CA ASP A 56 14.43 7.42 2.07
C ASP A 56 14.15 6.67 0.76
N LEU A 57 14.02 7.40 -0.35
CA LEU A 57 13.79 6.81 -1.67
C LEU A 57 14.99 6.01 -2.15
N ASN A 58 16.22 6.46 -1.89
CA ASN A 58 17.43 5.70 -2.16
C ASN A 58 17.49 4.41 -1.33
N ALA A 59 17.07 4.44 -0.06
CA ALA A 59 16.97 3.25 0.76
C ALA A 59 15.95 2.25 0.20
N GLN A 60 14.79 2.72 -0.28
CA GLN A 60 13.79 1.89 -0.95
C GLN A 60 14.33 1.30 -2.27
N ILE A 61 15.03 2.09 -3.09
CA ILE A 61 15.70 1.63 -4.31
C ILE A 61 16.73 0.53 -3.98
N ALA A 62 17.56 0.73 -2.95
CA ALA A 62 18.55 -0.26 -2.52
C ALA A 62 17.89 -1.56 -2.05
N SER A 63 16.78 -1.47 -1.29
CA SER A 63 15.97 -2.63 -0.89
C SER A 63 15.44 -3.39 -2.12
N ASN A 64 14.88 -2.69 -3.10
CA ASN A 64 14.41 -3.31 -4.35
C ASN A 64 15.56 -3.96 -5.15
N ARG A 65 16.74 -3.32 -5.22
CA ARG A 65 17.93 -3.92 -5.85
C ARG A 65 18.35 -5.21 -5.16
N LYS A 66 18.30 -5.25 -3.82
CA LYS A 66 18.56 -6.48 -3.06
C LYS A 66 17.51 -7.56 -3.37
N GLY A 67 16.24 -7.19 -3.44
CA GLY A 67 15.15 -8.09 -3.84
C GLY A 67 15.35 -8.70 -5.23
N ILE A 68 15.70 -7.87 -6.23
CA ILE A 68 16.03 -8.33 -7.58
C ILE A 68 17.17 -9.35 -7.53
N ALA A 69 18.28 -9.03 -6.84
CA ALA A 69 19.41 -9.94 -6.74
C ALA A 69 19.03 -11.29 -6.13
N LEU A 70 18.25 -11.29 -5.04
CA LEU A 70 17.81 -12.52 -4.37
C LEU A 70 16.88 -13.36 -5.24
N ILE A 71 15.92 -12.72 -5.93
CA ILE A 71 15.01 -13.42 -6.84
C ILE A 71 15.77 -14.00 -8.04
N THR A 72 16.70 -13.24 -8.61
CA THR A 72 17.55 -13.73 -9.71
C THR A 72 18.36 -14.95 -9.27
N SER A 73 18.97 -14.94 -8.08
CA SER A 73 19.68 -16.10 -7.56
C SER A 73 18.78 -17.32 -7.34
N LEU A 74 17.55 -17.13 -6.86
CA LEU A 74 16.57 -18.23 -6.76
C LEU A 74 16.19 -18.81 -8.13
N ILE A 75 16.05 -17.95 -9.15
CA ILE A 75 15.77 -18.37 -10.52
C ILE A 75 16.95 -19.15 -11.11
N GLU A 76 18.18 -18.73 -10.85
CA GLU A 76 19.39 -19.44 -11.27
C GLU A 76 19.49 -20.83 -10.63
N GLU A 77 19.13 -20.95 -9.35
CA GLU A 77 19.19 -22.22 -8.60
C GLU A 77 18.06 -23.19 -8.96
N TYR A 78 16.83 -22.69 -9.13
CA TYR A 78 15.62 -23.53 -9.25
C TYR A 78 14.88 -23.43 -10.58
N SER A 79 15.29 -22.55 -11.50
CA SER A 79 14.57 -22.13 -12.71
C SER A 79 13.37 -21.20 -12.47
N LEU A 80 13.05 -20.41 -13.49
CA LEU A 80 11.95 -19.47 -13.47
C LEU A 80 10.59 -20.15 -13.28
N GLU A 81 10.40 -21.33 -13.91
CA GLU A 81 9.14 -22.05 -13.84
C GLU A 81 8.81 -22.50 -12.41
N VAL A 82 9.81 -23.04 -11.70
CA VAL A 82 9.66 -23.48 -10.31
C VAL A 82 9.40 -22.29 -9.39
N VAL A 83 10.16 -21.20 -9.52
CA VAL A 83 9.95 -19.99 -8.70
C VAL A 83 8.52 -19.45 -8.89
N HIS A 84 8.04 -19.34 -10.13
CA HIS A 84 6.67 -18.91 -10.39
C HIS A 84 5.62 -19.90 -9.86
N ALA A 85 5.86 -21.21 -9.92
CA ALA A 85 4.95 -22.20 -9.35
C ALA A 85 4.81 -22.00 -7.84
N TYR A 86 5.93 -21.85 -7.11
CA TYR A 86 5.90 -21.61 -5.67
C TYR A 86 5.30 -20.25 -5.30
N MET A 87 5.53 -19.19 -6.07
CA MET A 87 4.83 -17.91 -5.87
C MET A 87 3.31 -18.08 -5.91
N ARG A 88 2.79 -18.83 -6.89
CA ARG A 88 1.35 -19.15 -6.97
C ARG A 88 0.89 -20.02 -5.81
N HIS A 89 1.68 -21.02 -5.39
CA HIS A 89 1.32 -21.85 -4.24
C HIS A 89 1.20 -21.03 -2.95
N ILE A 90 2.11 -20.09 -2.72
CA ILE A 90 2.05 -19.17 -1.56
C ILE A 90 0.79 -18.31 -1.61
N GLN A 91 0.48 -17.72 -2.77
CA GLN A 91 -0.71 -16.90 -2.95
C GLN A 91 -2.01 -17.69 -2.74
N ASN A 92 -2.11 -18.89 -3.32
CA ASN A 92 -3.26 -19.77 -3.13
C ASN A 92 -3.42 -20.19 -1.66
N THR A 93 -2.31 -20.47 -0.98
CA THR A 93 -2.34 -20.82 0.45
C THR A 93 -2.84 -19.65 1.28
N ALA A 94 -2.33 -18.44 1.02
CA ALA A 94 -2.76 -17.24 1.72
C ALA A 94 -4.25 -16.96 1.50
N GLU A 95 -4.73 -17.12 0.27
CA GLU A 95 -6.14 -16.97 -0.07
C GLU A 95 -7.02 -17.99 0.66
N LEU A 96 -6.67 -19.28 0.62
CA LEU A 96 -7.40 -20.34 1.34
C LEU A 96 -7.42 -20.08 2.86
N CYS A 97 -6.29 -19.68 3.45
CA CYS A 97 -6.23 -19.39 4.88
C CYS A 97 -7.15 -18.23 5.28
N VAL A 98 -7.19 -17.17 4.49
CA VAL A 98 -8.09 -16.02 4.74
C VAL A 98 -9.54 -16.44 4.55
N ARG A 99 -9.83 -17.19 3.48
CA ARG A 99 -11.15 -17.73 3.18
C ARG A 99 -11.69 -18.58 4.32
N ASP A 100 -10.93 -19.56 4.78
CA ASP A 100 -11.32 -20.44 5.88
C ASP A 100 -11.53 -19.67 7.19
N MET A 101 -10.70 -18.65 7.45
CA MET A 101 -10.87 -17.77 8.59
C MET A 101 -12.19 -17.00 8.50
N LEU A 102 -12.52 -16.43 7.34
CA LEU A 102 -13.78 -15.71 7.12
C LEU A 102 -14.99 -16.63 7.24
N LYS A 103 -14.99 -17.83 6.62
CA LYS A 103 -16.07 -18.82 6.78
C LYS A 103 -16.34 -19.15 8.24
N ARG A 104 -15.27 -19.38 9.02
CA ARG A 104 -15.38 -19.65 10.45
C ARG A 104 -15.99 -18.47 11.20
N VAL A 105 -15.49 -17.25 10.96
CA VAL A 105 -16.01 -16.02 11.59
C VAL A 105 -17.49 -15.82 11.22
N GLY A 106 -17.84 -15.88 9.93
CA GLY A 106 -19.22 -15.74 9.44
C GLY A 106 -20.16 -16.78 10.06
N GLY A 107 -19.74 -18.04 10.10
CA GLY A 107 -20.50 -19.13 10.72
C GLY A 107 -20.69 -18.96 12.25
N GLU A 108 -19.67 -18.46 12.96
CA GLU A 108 -19.77 -18.14 14.39
C GLU A 108 -20.75 -16.99 14.66
N VAL A 109 -20.73 -15.95 13.82
CA VAL A 109 -21.64 -14.80 13.92
C VAL A 109 -23.07 -15.22 13.60
N LEU A 110 -23.27 -15.96 12.49
CA LEU A 110 -24.56 -16.52 12.08
C LEU A 110 -25.22 -17.31 13.20
N LYS A 111 -24.47 -18.16 13.91
CA LYS A 111 -24.97 -18.94 15.06
C LYS A 111 -25.41 -18.07 16.24
N LYS A 112 -24.74 -16.94 16.47
CA LYS A 112 -25.00 -16.05 17.63
C LYS A 112 -26.13 -15.06 17.36
N THR A 113 -26.23 -14.53 16.15
CA THR A 113 -27.10 -13.39 15.82
C THR A 113 -28.21 -13.76 14.83
N GLY A 114 -28.13 -14.92 14.19
CA GLY A 114 -29.02 -15.33 13.10
C GLY A 114 -28.64 -14.75 11.74
N GLN A 115 -27.55 -13.98 11.63
CA GLN A 115 -27.05 -13.42 10.37
C GLN A 115 -25.53 -13.48 10.30
N SER A 116 -24.95 -13.75 9.12
CA SER A 116 -23.49 -13.69 8.90
C SER A 116 -23.03 -12.27 8.58
N ARG A 117 -23.28 -11.35 9.52
CA ARG A 117 -23.07 -9.90 9.35
C ARG A 117 -22.41 -9.29 10.58
N LEU A 118 -21.30 -8.59 10.38
CA LEU A 118 -20.64 -7.78 11.39
C LEU A 118 -20.96 -6.30 11.15
N VAL A 119 -21.24 -5.57 12.22
CA VAL A 119 -21.48 -4.12 12.18
C VAL A 119 -20.60 -3.47 13.24
N GLY A 120 -19.93 -2.38 12.85
CA GLY A 120 -19.14 -1.54 13.73
C GLY A 120 -19.48 -0.07 13.50
N GLU A 121 -19.53 0.70 14.59
CA GLU A 121 -19.72 2.15 14.58
C GLU A 121 -18.67 2.76 15.50
N ASP A 122 -17.95 3.77 15.00
CA ASP A 122 -16.94 4.52 15.74
C ASP A 122 -17.01 6.01 15.36
N PHE A 123 -16.32 6.85 16.12
CA PHE A 123 -16.36 8.31 15.97
C PHE A 123 -14.95 8.89 15.82
N MET A 124 -14.80 9.81 14.88
CA MET A 124 -13.59 10.64 14.77
C MET A 124 -13.56 11.72 15.87
N ASP A 125 -12.43 12.37 16.05
CA ASP A 125 -12.23 13.44 17.05
C ASP A 125 -13.20 14.62 16.90
N ASP A 126 -13.71 14.86 15.67
CA ASP A 126 -14.71 15.90 15.38
C ASP A 126 -16.17 15.41 15.50
N GLY A 127 -16.36 14.16 15.92
CA GLY A 127 -17.66 13.51 16.06
C GLY A 127 -18.21 12.91 14.75
N THR A 128 -17.49 13.00 13.63
CA THR A 128 -17.88 12.33 12.38
C THR A 128 -17.97 10.82 12.60
N VAL A 129 -19.09 10.23 12.19
CA VAL A 129 -19.36 8.81 12.42
C VAL A 129 -18.81 7.95 11.30
N ILE A 130 -18.04 6.93 11.67
CA ILE A 130 -17.58 5.87 10.77
C ILE A 130 -18.42 4.62 11.03
N LYS A 131 -19.14 4.16 10.01
CA LYS A 131 -19.93 2.92 10.08
C LYS A 131 -19.39 1.90 9.08
N LEU A 132 -19.14 0.70 9.55
CA LEU A 132 -18.73 -0.43 8.72
C LEU A 132 -19.75 -1.56 8.87
N THR A 133 -20.20 -2.08 7.74
CA THR A 133 -20.91 -3.37 7.67
C THR A 133 -20.07 -4.32 6.83
N VAL A 134 -19.81 -5.50 7.38
CA VAL A 134 -19.14 -6.59 6.68
C VAL A 134 -20.11 -7.75 6.59
N ASP A 135 -20.58 -8.02 5.37
CA ASP A 135 -21.33 -9.22 5.03
C ASP A 135 -20.35 -10.31 4.65
N ILE A 136 -20.46 -11.46 5.32
CA ILE A 136 -19.58 -12.60 5.09
C ILE A 136 -20.42 -13.74 4.55
N ASP A 137 -20.10 -14.24 3.36
CA ASP A 137 -20.60 -15.53 2.93
C ASP A 137 -19.91 -16.62 3.78
N ALA A 138 -20.70 -17.36 4.55
CA ALA A 138 -20.15 -18.40 5.43
C ALA A 138 -19.85 -19.70 4.66
N GLU A 139 -20.30 -19.81 3.41
CA GLU A 139 -20.11 -20.99 2.55
C GLU A 139 -18.92 -20.84 1.60
N ASP A 140 -18.61 -19.63 1.15
CA ASP A 140 -17.48 -19.30 0.26
C ASP A 140 -16.49 -18.27 0.81
#